data_AF-A0AAD5XRW8-F1
#
_entry.id   AF-A0AAD5XRW8-F1
#
_cell.length_a   1.000
_cell.length_b   1.000
_cell.length_c   1.000
_cell.angle_alpha   90.00
_cell.angle_beta   90.00
_cell.angle_gamma   90.00
#
_symmetry.space_group_name_H-M   'P 1'
#
loop_
_entity.id
_entity.type
_entity.pdbx_description
1 polymer ?
#
loop_
_entity_poly.entity_id
_entity_poly.type
_entity_poly.pdbx_seq_one_letter_code
_entity_poly.pdbx_strand_id
1 'polypeptide(L)'
;MQSLIKSGLIYHIGGDEDTYEVISHQLNLGPAVFELINERCQNGPDAVSGEYIVHTIRNMSQFKTVTKAKIEKSIELLIASSDIYEWGTQQYKSL
;
A
#
# COMPACT_ATOMS: atom_id res chain seq x y z
N MET A 1 -10.50 -20.94 1.08
CA MET A 1 -9.46 -20.03 1.65
C MET A 1 -8.38 -19.61 0.65
N GLN A 2 -7.78 -20.50 -0.15
CA GLN A 2 -6.74 -20.12 -1.13
C GLN A 2 -7.13 -19.02 -2.13
N SER A 3 -8.41 -18.90 -2.50
CA SER A 3 -8.91 -17.83 -3.38
C SER A 3 -8.78 -16.44 -2.76
N LEU A 4 -8.94 -16.30 -1.44
CA LEU A 4 -8.88 -15.01 -0.75
C LEU A 4 -7.43 -14.52 -0.61
N ILE A 5 -6.48 -15.43 -0.38
CA ILE A 5 -5.03 -15.13 -0.39
C ILE A 5 -4.60 -14.67 -1.78
N LYS A 6 -5.04 -15.38 -2.84
CA LYS A 6 -4.75 -15.00 -4.24
C LYS A 6 -5.35 -13.64 -4.63
N SER A 7 -6.46 -13.24 -4.00
CA SER A 7 -7.07 -11.92 -4.20
C SER A 7 -6.41 -10.80 -3.39
N GLY A 8 -5.40 -11.12 -2.56
CA GLY A 8 -4.73 -10.17 -1.69
C GLY A 8 -5.68 -9.54 -0.66
N LEU A 9 -6.71 -10.27 -0.22
CA LEU A 9 -7.63 -9.86 0.85
C LEU A 9 -7.17 -10.34 2.22
N ILE A 10 -6.32 -11.37 2.26
CA ILE A 10 -5.78 -11.92 3.49
C ILE A 10 -4.31 -12.31 3.30
N TYR A 11 -3.51 -12.17 4.36
CA TYR A 11 -2.15 -12.67 4.48
C TYR A 11 -2.07 -13.70 5.62
N HIS A 12 -1.18 -14.68 5.49
CA HIS A 12 -1.02 -15.77 6.46
C HIS A 12 0.13 -15.47 7.42
N ILE A 13 -0.14 -15.46 8.72
CA ILE A 13 0.85 -15.20 9.77
C ILE A 13 1.23 -16.54 10.42
N GLY A 14 2.46 -17.02 10.18
CA GLY A 14 3.02 -18.18 10.87
C GLY A 14 2.76 -19.53 10.19
N GLY A 15 3.53 -20.57 10.52
CA GLY A 15 3.55 -21.86 9.82
C GLY A 15 2.68 -22.98 10.43
N ASP A 16 2.21 -22.80 11.67
CA ASP A 16 1.51 -23.85 12.45
C ASP A 16 0.11 -23.46 12.95
N GLU A 17 -0.29 -22.19 12.85
CA GLU A 17 -1.61 -21.71 13.24
C GLU A 17 -2.33 -21.12 12.02
N ASP A 18 -3.61 -21.45 11.83
CA ASP A 18 -4.50 -20.92 10.77
C ASP A 18 -4.83 -19.43 10.98
N THR A 19 -3.81 -18.59 11.21
CA THR A 19 -3.97 -17.16 11.48
C THR A 19 -3.88 -16.38 10.19
N TYR A 20 -4.96 -15.69 9.85
CA TYR A 20 -5.06 -14.83 8.67
C TYR A 20 -5.29 -13.39 9.09
N GLU A 21 -4.51 -12.47 8.53
CA GLU A 21 -4.75 -11.04 8.69
C GLU A 21 -5.50 -10.51 7.47
N VAL A 22 -6.55 -9.71 7.71
CA VAL A 22 -7.32 -9.06 6.64
C VAL A 22 -6.54 -7.85 6.12
N ILE A 23 -6.32 -7.80 4.81
CA ILE A 23 -5.73 -6.64 4.13
C ILE A 23 -6.86 -5.71 3.69
N SER A 24 -6.91 -4.54 4.31
CA SER A 24 -7.85 -3.47 3.95
C SER A 24 -7.15 -2.11 3.99
N HIS A 25 -7.69 -1.16 3.24
CA HIS A 25 -7.17 0.21 3.23
C HIS A 25 -7.17 0.82 4.64
N GLN A 26 -8.26 0.68 5.39
CA GLN A 26 -8.43 1.31 6.70
C GLN A 26 -7.55 0.71 7.79
N LEU A 27 -7.15 -0.56 7.68
CA LEU A 27 -6.44 -1.26 8.75
C LEU A 27 -4.93 -1.23 8.57
N ASN A 28 -4.42 -1.59 7.39
CA ASN A 28 -2.98 -1.81 7.19
C ASN A 28 -2.46 -1.25 5.86
N LEU A 29 -3.20 -1.39 4.76
CA LEU A 29 -2.69 -0.99 3.44
C LEU A 29 -2.61 0.54 3.28
N GLY A 30 -3.62 1.28 3.73
CA GLY A 30 -3.64 2.74 3.68
C GLY A 30 -2.51 3.37 4.49
N PRO A 31 -2.39 3.05 5.79
CA PRO A 31 -1.28 3.51 6.63
C PRO A 31 0.10 3.20 6.03
N ALA A 32 0.33 1.97 5.55
CA ALA A 32 1.62 1.61 4.97
C ALA A 32 1.95 2.38 3.68
N VAL A 33 0.95 2.65 2.83
CA VAL A 33 1.14 3.48 1.62
C VAL A 33 1.43 4.92 2.01
N PHE A 34 0.70 5.48 2.98
CA PHE A 34 0.92 6.83 3.47
C PHE A 34 2.29 7.01 4.09
N GLU A 35 2.69 6.12 5.01
CA GLU A 35 4.00 6.13 5.66
C GLU A 35 5.13 6.08 4.64
N LEU A 36 5.04 5.20 3.64
CA LEU A 36 6.03 5.11 2.57
C LEU A 36 6.17 6.44 1.80
N ILE A 37 5.06 7.10 1.47
CA ILE A 37 5.08 8.37 0.75
C ILE A 37 5.68 9.46 1.65
N ASN A 38 5.20 9.56 2.89
CA ASN A 38 5.64 10.57 3.84
C ASN A 38 7.15 10.45 4.16
N GLU A 39 7.63 9.24 4.47
CA GLU A 39 9.06 9.01 4.72
C GLU A 39 9.94 9.38 3.53
N ARG A 40 9.47 9.11 2.31
CA ARG A 40 10.20 9.43 1.08
C ARG A 40 10.18 10.91 0.75
N CYS A 41 9.07 11.61 1.00
CA CYS A 41 8.99 13.06 0.86
C CYS A 41 9.89 13.77 1.90
N GLN A 42 9.99 13.25 3.12
CA GLN A 42 10.83 13.83 4.17
C GLN A 42 12.33 13.59 3.97
N ASN A 43 12.72 12.41 3.47
CA ASN A 43 14.12 11.96 3.42
C ASN A 43 14.69 11.86 1.99
N GLY A 44 13.94 12.26 0.97
CA GLY A 44 14.23 11.90 -0.42
C GLY A 44 13.80 12.95 -1.45
N PRO A 45 13.61 12.54 -2.72
CA PRO A 45 13.15 13.45 -3.76
C PRO A 45 11.75 13.95 -3.43
N ASP A 46 11.50 15.17 -3.87
CA ASP A 46 10.34 15.99 -3.53
C ASP A 46 9.00 15.26 -3.76
N ALA A 47 8.92 14.34 -4.74
CA ALA A 47 7.74 13.51 -5.02
C ALA A 47 8.07 12.01 -5.24
N VAL A 48 7.11 11.14 -4.93
CA VAL A 48 7.25 9.68 -4.98
C VAL A 48 6.46 9.10 -6.15
N SER A 49 7.07 8.25 -6.99
CA SER A 49 6.36 7.66 -8.14
C SER A 49 5.41 6.53 -7.73
N GLY A 50 4.29 6.42 -8.43
CA GLY A 50 3.31 5.34 -8.25
C GLY A 50 3.92 3.95 -8.44
N GLU A 51 4.77 3.78 -9.44
CA GLU A 51 5.47 2.50 -9.67
C GLU A 51 6.39 2.13 -8.50
N TYR A 52 7.08 3.11 -7.92
CA TYR A 52 7.93 2.88 -6.76
C TYR A 52 7.10 2.46 -5.54
N ILE A 53 5.94 3.09 -5.31
CA ILE A 53 5.03 2.73 -4.22
C ILE A 53 4.55 1.28 -4.40
N VAL A 54 4.04 0.93 -5.59
CA VAL A 54 3.55 -0.43 -5.89
C VAL A 54 4.65 -1.47 -5.70
N HIS A 55 5.85 -1.21 -6.22
CA HIS A 55 6.97 -2.12 -6.09
C HIS A 55 7.37 -2.32 -4.63
N THR A 56 7.52 -1.23 -3.88
CA THR A 56 7.98 -1.27 -2.50
C THR A 56 6.97 -1.96 -1.58
N ILE A 57 5.67 -1.62 -1.69
CA ILE A 57 4.61 -2.25 -0.91
C ILE A 57 4.57 -3.76 -1.19
N ARG A 58 4.64 -4.20 -2.44
CA ARG A 58 4.60 -5.64 -2.78
C ARG A 58 5.85 -6.41 -2.36
N ASN A 59 6.95 -5.73 -2.04
CA ASN A 59 8.14 -6.37 -1.47
C ASN A 59 8.01 -6.59 0.04
N MET A 60 7.06 -5.94 0.71
CA MET A 60 6.73 -6.23 2.11
C MET A 60 6.04 -7.61 2.20
N SER A 61 6.50 -8.46 3.12
CA SER A 61 5.99 -9.83 3.28
C SER A 61 4.46 -9.87 3.40
N GLN A 62 3.90 -8.96 4.20
CA GLN A 62 2.46 -8.82 4.46
C GLN A 62 1.63 -8.44 3.22
N PHE A 63 2.19 -7.69 2.26
CA PHE A 63 1.46 -7.20 1.09
C PHE A 63 1.87 -7.85 -0.24
N LYS A 64 2.69 -8.90 -0.19
CA LYS A 64 3.23 -9.56 -1.40
C LYS A 64 2.15 -10.05 -2.37
N THR A 65 0.98 -10.42 -1.85
CA THR A 65 -0.17 -10.89 -2.64
C THR A 65 -1.14 -9.79 -3.04
N VAL A 66 -0.94 -8.55 -2.57
CA VAL A 66 -1.80 -7.41 -2.92
C VAL A 66 -1.57 -7.04 -4.38
N THR A 67 -2.67 -6.86 -5.11
CA THR A 67 -2.63 -6.51 -6.53
C THR A 67 -2.24 -5.04 -6.70
N LYS A 68 -1.61 -4.72 -7.84
CA LYS A 68 -1.30 -3.33 -8.23
C LYS A 68 -2.54 -2.43 -8.12
N ALA A 69 -3.67 -2.88 -8.67
CA ALA A 69 -4.94 -2.15 -8.63
C ALA A 69 -5.45 -1.84 -7.21
N LYS A 70 -5.21 -2.71 -6.22
CA LYS A 70 -5.57 -2.43 -4.82
C LYS A 70 -4.70 -1.34 -4.21
N ILE A 71 -3.40 -1.34 -4.53
CA ILE A 71 -2.47 -0.32 -4.05
C ILE A 71 -2.81 1.03 -4.69
N GLU A 72 -3.04 1.05 -6.00
CA GLU A 72 -3.50 2.24 -6.73
C GLU A 72 -4.81 2.76 -6.15
N LYS A 73 -5.77 1.87 -5.84
CA LYS A 73 -7.01 2.27 -5.18
C LYS A 73 -6.77 2.87 -3.80
N SER A 74 -5.81 2.36 -3.05
CA SER A 74 -5.42 2.91 -1.76
C SER A 74 -4.84 4.32 -1.90
N ILE A 75 -4.04 4.57 -2.94
CA ILE A 75 -3.51 5.90 -3.27
C ILE A 75 -4.65 6.87 -3.60
N GLU A 76 -5.61 6.46 -4.45
CA GLU A 76 -6.79 7.28 -4.77
C GLU A 76 -7.60 7.65 -3.52
N LEU A 77 -7.74 6.72 -2.57
CA LEU A 77 -8.43 6.97 -1.32
C LEU A 77 -7.69 7.98 -0.44
N LEU A 78 -6.35 7.91 -0.37
CA LEU A 78 -5.52 8.89 0.34
C LEU A 78 -5.57 10.29 -0.30
N ILE A 79 -5.72 10.37 -1.62
CA ILE A 79 -5.95 11.65 -2.31
C ILE A 79 -7.34 12.19 -1.94
N ALA A 80 -8.37 11.32 -1.94
CA ALA A 80 -9.74 11.72 -1.63
C ALA A 80 -9.91 12.19 -0.17
N SER A 81 -9.14 11.63 0.77
CA SER A 81 -9.08 12.08 2.17
C SER A 81 -8.20 13.30 2.39
N SER A 82 -7.50 13.78 1.36
CA SER A 82 -6.50 14.85 1.47
C SER A 82 -5.36 14.51 2.43
N ASP A 83 -4.94 13.24 2.50
CA ASP A 83 -3.72 12.85 3.22
C ASP A 83 -2.47 13.04 2.34
N ILE A 84 -2.65 12.84 1.03
CA ILE A 84 -1.63 13.05 0.00
C ILE A 84 -2.23 13.81 -1.17
N TYR A 85 -1.39 14.26 -2.09
CA TYR A 85 -1.83 14.86 -3.35
C TYR A 85 -0.96 14.43 -4.53
N GLU A 86 -1.53 14.46 -5.72
CA GLU A 86 -0.80 14.20 -6.97
C GLU A 86 -0.08 15.48 -7.41
N TRP A 87 1.25 15.44 -7.44
CA TRP A 87 2.11 16.55 -7.84
C TRP A 87 2.32 16.61 -9.36
N GLY A 88 2.37 15.44 -10.00
CA GLY A 88 2.55 15.28 -11.44
C GLY A 88 2.08 13.89 -11.86
N THR A 89 2.19 13.54 -13.14
CA THR A 89 1.66 12.27 -13.67
C THR A 89 2.19 11.07 -12.87
N GLN A 90 1.32 10.46 -12.06
CA GLN A 90 1.66 9.34 -11.17
C GLN A 90 2.79 9.64 -10.19
N GLN A 91 2.87 10.88 -9.70
CA GLN A 91 3.80 11.30 -8.67
C GLN A 91 3.04 11.92 -7.50
N TYR A 92 3.33 11.44 -6.29
CA TYR A 92 2.56 11.75 -5.10
C TYR A 92 3.44 12.39 -4.02
N LYS A 93 2.82 13.28 -3.24
CA LYS A 93 3.44 13.93 -2.09
C LYS A 93 2.49 13.88 -0.89
N SER A 94 3.05 13.75 0.32
CA SER A 94 2.29 13.99 1.55
C SER A 94 2.08 15.50 1.74
N LEU A 95 0.96 15.88 2.35
CA LEU A 95 0.70 17.26 2.75
C LEU A 95 1.54 17.69 3.96
#